data_AF-A0A9P9DD67-F1
#
_entry.id   AF-A0A9P9DD67-F1
#
_cell.length_a   1.000
_cell.length_b   1.000
_cell.length_c   1.000
_cell.angle_alpha   90.00
_cell.angle_beta   90.00
_cell.angle_gamma   90.00
#
_symmetry.space_group_name_H-M   'P 1'
#
loop_
_entity.id
_entity.type
_entity.pdbx_description
1 polymer ?
#
loop_
_entity_poly.entity_id
_entity_poly.type
_entity_poly.pdbx_seq_one_letter_code
_entity_poly.pdbx_strand_id
1 'polypeptide(L)'
;MAKIKGVPNKHLHARTTFLYQAAAYLTVQASTAVSTTPDITAEEPVLTEQHVERNTQTIVQSKLALQLGHHLRAVSHKGQLRLSAEFKRALCKSCNAVLIPGRTSTQTVENHSKEGRKPWADVLVIECNLCGSKKRFPVGATRQGDKKKRNQKRRDESTAQDTTDIDQTATHIIQNSRQSSAHEAVLSEPSRPSCASSTIRN
;
A
#
# COMPACT_ATOMS: atom_id res chain seq x y z
N MET A 1 -37.08 -20.22 11.12
CA MET A 1 -36.33 -18.94 11.11
C MET A 1 -34.94 -19.18 11.69
N ALA A 2 -33.87 -18.91 10.95
CA ALA A 2 -32.50 -19.14 11.43
C ALA A 2 -32.12 -18.09 12.48
N LYS A 3 -31.93 -18.52 13.73
CA LYS A 3 -31.45 -17.65 14.81
C LYS A 3 -30.02 -17.21 14.47
N ILE A 4 -29.85 -15.92 14.17
CA ILE A 4 -28.53 -15.33 13.90
C ILE A 4 -27.65 -15.60 15.12
N LYS A 5 -26.56 -16.36 14.93
CA LYS A 5 -25.61 -16.64 16.00
C LYS A 5 -24.95 -15.32 16.41
N GLY A 6 -25.06 -14.97 17.68
CA GLY A 6 -24.48 -13.74 18.21
C GLY A 6 -22.95 -13.75 18.12
N VAL A 7 -22.35 -12.56 18.07
CA VAL A 7 -20.88 -12.40 18.10
C VAL A 7 -20.34 -13.04 19.38
N PRO A 8 -19.40 -14.00 19.31
CA PRO A 8 -18.78 -14.58 20.50
C PRO A 8 -17.96 -13.51 21.24
N ASN A 9 -17.80 -13.66 22.56
CA ASN A 9 -16.97 -12.77 23.38
C ASN A 9 -17.32 -11.27 23.26
N LYS A 10 -18.62 -10.93 23.28
CA LYS A 10 -19.11 -9.55 23.16
C LYS A 10 -18.44 -8.56 24.12
N HIS A 11 -18.19 -9.00 25.36
CA HIS A 11 -17.54 -8.18 26.39
C HIS A 11 -16.10 -7.80 26.02
N LEU A 12 -15.36 -8.70 25.36
CA LEU A 12 -14.00 -8.40 24.89
C LEU A 12 -14.02 -7.39 23.75
N HIS A 13 -14.95 -7.55 22.79
CA HIS A 13 -15.16 -6.56 21.73
C HIS A 13 -15.51 -5.19 22.30
N ALA A 14 -16.47 -5.12 23.23
CA ALA A 14 -16.84 -3.88 23.91
C ALA A 14 -15.65 -3.23 24.61
N ARG A 15 -14.85 -4.03 25.36
CA ARG A 15 -13.64 -3.54 26.02
C ARG A 15 -12.61 -3.00 25.04
N THR A 16 -12.33 -3.68 23.92
CA THR A 16 -11.37 -3.20 22.93
C THR A 16 -11.82 -1.89 22.27
N THR A 17 -13.11 -1.76 21.97
CA THR A 17 -13.68 -0.53 21.41
C THR A 17 -13.60 0.62 22.40
N PHE A 18 -13.97 0.38 23.66
CA PHE A 18 -13.87 1.39 24.72
C PHE A 18 -12.42 1.86 24.92
N LEU A 19 -11.46 0.94 25.01
CA LEU A 19 -10.04 1.29 25.17
C LEU A 19 -9.52 2.13 24.00
N TYR A 20 -9.94 1.82 22.77
CA TYR A 20 -9.60 2.62 21.60
C TYR A 20 -10.20 4.03 21.67
N GLN A 21 -11.49 4.14 21.96
CA GLN A 21 -12.20 5.42 22.06
C GLN A 21 -11.61 6.30 23.15
N ALA A 22 -11.34 5.73 24.34
CA ALA A 22 -10.70 6.44 25.44
C ALA A 22 -9.28 6.91 25.08
N ALA A 23 -8.47 6.04 24.46
CA ALA A 23 -7.14 6.43 24.00
C ALA A 23 -7.21 7.56 22.97
N ALA A 24 -8.07 7.43 21.96
CA ALA A 24 -8.25 8.46 20.92
C ALA A 24 -8.71 9.80 21.54
N TYR A 25 -9.67 9.78 22.46
CA TYR A 25 -10.15 10.97 23.16
C TYR A 25 -9.01 11.67 23.92
N LEU A 26 -8.23 10.93 24.72
CA LEU A 26 -7.10 11.50 25.46
C LEU A 26 -6.01 12.06 24.54
N THR A 27 -5.78 11.45 23.36
CA THR A 27 -4.83 12.00 22.39
C THR A 27 -5.30 13.29 21.74
N VAL A 28 -6.61 13.42 21.50
CA VAL A 28 -7.21 14.64 20.94
C VAL A 28 -7.19 15.77 21.97
N GLN A 29 -7.52 15.48 23.24
CA GLN A 29 -7.52 16.47 24.32
C GLN A 29 -6.12 16.95 24.73
N ALA A 30 -5.11 16.08 24.66
CA ALA A 30 -3.73 16.49 24.97
C ALA A 30 -3.23 17.60 24.02
N SER A 31 -3.72 17.64 22.78
CA SER A 31 -3.33 18.67 21.81
C SER A 31 -3.99 20.03 22.03
N THR A 32 -5.15 20.10 22.71
CA THR A 32 -5.83 21.37 22.98
C THR A 32 -5.31 22.07 24.25
N ALA A 33 -4.78 21.30 25.20
CA ALA A 33 -4.23 21.85 26.45
C ALA A 33 -2.97 22.71 26.23
N VAL A 34 -2.23 22.51 25.14
CA VAL A 34 -1.01 23.28 24.82
C VAL A 34 -1.32 24.71 24.35
N SER A 35 -2.57 25.01 23.96
CA SER A 35 -2.96 26.36 23.49
C SER A 35 -3.49 27.28 24.57
N THR A 36 -3.53 26.85 25.84
CA THR A 36 -4.11 27.66 26.93
C THR A 36 -3.17 27.68 28.13
N THR A 37 -2.09 28.46 28.03
CA THR A 37 -1.44 29.03 29.22
C THR A 37 -2.08 30.39 29.48
N PRO A 38 -2.97 30.54 30.48
CA PRO A 38 -3.03 31.78 31.23
C PRO A 38 -1.79 31.82 32.13
N ASP A 39 -1.07 32.92 32.01
CA ASP A 39 -0.14 33.49 32.99
C ASP A 39 -0.74 33.51 34.42
N ILE A 40 0.13 33.67 35.43
CA ILE A 40 -0.07 33.88 36.89
C ILE A 40 0.62 32.80 37.79
N THR A 41 1.94 33.06 37.99
CA THR A 41 2.72 33.21 39.25
C THR A 41 3.31 32.02 40.05
N ALA A 42 4.65 32.16 40.27
CA ALA A 42 5.52 31.74 41.39
C ALA A 42 6.00 30.26 41.43
N GLU A 43 7.29 29.87 41.33
CA GLU A 43 8.60 30.51 41.57
C GLU A 43 9.71 29.89 40.66
N GLU A 44 10.68 30.70 40.24
CA GLU A 44 11.93 30.46 39.46
C GLU A 44 13.17 30.37 40.42
N PRO A 45 14.49 30.32 40.01
CA PRO A 45 15.17 30.11 38.70
C PRO A 45 16.30 29.02 38.78
N VAL A 46 17.05 28.61 37.73
CA VAL A 46 18.27 29.26 37.17
C VAL A 46 18.70 28.59 35.84
N LEU A 47 18.65 29.39 34.74
CA LEU A 47 19.65 29.69 33.66
C LEU A 47 20.54 28.53 33.14
N THR A 48 20.82 28.30 31.84
CA THR A 48 20.86 29.06 30.55
C THR A 48 21.22 27.99 29.48
N GLU A 49 20.79 27.98 28.22
CA GLU A 49 21.19 28.87 27.12
C GLU A 49 20.29 28.70 25.88
N GLN A 50 20.30 29.75 25.08
CA GLN A 50 19.48 30.09 23.93
C GLN A 50 19.70 29.15 22.73
N HIS A 51 18.62 28.69 22.10
CA HIS A 51 18.68 28.28 20.70
C HIS A 51 17.35 28.56 19.98
N VAL A 52 17.44 29.56 19.09
CA VAL A 52 16.67 29.82 17.85
C VAL A 52 15.39 29.02 17.63
N GLU A 53 14.29 29.79 17.53
CA GLU A 53 12.98 29.42 17.03
C GLU A 53 13.01 28.40 15.89
N ARG A 54 12.61 27.17 16.22
CA ARG A 54 11.92 26.30 15.27
C ARG A 54 10.68 25.81 16.00
N ASN A 55 9.52 26.08 15.40
CA ASN A 55 8.20 25.57 15.77
C ASN A 55 8.19 24.04 15.65
N THR A 56 8.95 23.34 16.49
CA THR A 56 8.81 21.91 16.69
C THR A 56 7.65 21.76 17.66
N GLN A 57 6.44 21.64 17.11
CA GLN A 57 5.30 21.13 17.85
C GLN A 57 5.68 19.76 18.40
N THR A 58 6.21 19.71 19.61
CA THR A 58 6.57 18.48 20.30
C THR A 58 5.25 17.74 20.51
N ILE A 59 5.01 16.68 19.75
CA ILE A 59 3.75 15.92 19.82
C ILE A 59 3.74 15.19 21.17
N VAL A 60 3.12 15.84 22.17
CA VAL A 60 2.91 15.25 23.49
C VAL A 60 1.68 14.35 23.41
N GLN A 61 1.89 13.04 23.18
CA GLN A 61 0.83 12.08 23.53
C GLN A 61 0.83 11.86 25.05
N SER A 62 -0.37 11.83 25.63
CA SER A 62 -0.54 11.51 27.04
C SER A 62 -0.05 10.07 27.33
N LYS A 63 0.76 9.90 28.39
CA LYS A 63 1.24 8.58 28.84
C LYS A 63 0.07 7.59 29.04
N LEU A 64 -1.06 8.10 29.54
CA LEU A 64 -2.29 7.33 29.71
C LEU A 64 -2.84 6.80 28.39
N ALA A 65 -2.84 7.58 27.31
CA ALA A 65 -3.29 7.10 26.00
C ALA A 65 -2.43 5.95 25.48
N LEU A 66 -1.11 6.00 25.68
CA LEU A 66 -0.20 4.92 25.32
C LEU A 66 -0.47 3.64 26.13
N GLN A 67 -0.70 3.78 27.44
CA GLN A 67 -1.07 2.67 28.31
C GLN A 67 -2.38 2.01 27.87
N LEU A 68 -3.40 2.80 27.51
CA LEU A 68 -4.66 2.29 26.98
C LEU A 68 -4.47 1.54 25.65
N GLY A 69 -3.60 2.04 24.75
CA GLY A 69 -3.21 1.35 23.53
C GLY A 69 -2.51 0.00 23.80
N HIS A 70 -1.63 -0.05 24.80
CA HIS A 70 -1.01 -1.29 25.25
C HIS A 70 -2.05 -2.28 25.81
N HIS A 71 -2.97 -1.82 26.65
CA HIS A 71 -4.05 -2.64 27.18
C HIS A 71 -4.96 -3.18 26.09
N LEU A 72 -5.28 -2.37 25.07
CA LEU A 72 -6.07 -2.82 23.92
C LEU A 72 -5.40 -4.01 23.22
N ARG A 73 -4.10 -3.90 22.93
CA ARG A 73 -3.34 -4.98 22.31
C ARG A 73 -3.26 -6.22 23.20
N ALA A 74 -3.02 -6.04 24.49
CA ALA A 74 -2.98 -7.12 25.46
C ALA A 74 -4.32 -7.87 25.57
N VAL A 75 -5.44 -7.15 25.67
CA VAL A 75 -6.79 -7.74 25.68
C VAL A 75 -7.08 -8.48 24.38
N SER A 76 -6.68 -7.91 23.25
CA SER A 76 -6.89 -8.54 21.93
C SER A 76 -6.10 -9.84 21.80
N HIS A 77 -4.84 -9.85 22.22
CA HIS A 77 -3.99 -11.04 22.18
C HIS A 77 -4.46 -12.12 23.16
N LYS A 78 -4.71 -11.75 24.43
CA LYS A 78 -5.17 -12.69 25.47
C LYS A 78 -6.56 -13.26 25.15
N GLY A 79 -7.43 -12.43 24.61
CA GLY A 79 -8.78 -12.82 24.18
C GLY A 79 -8.86 -13.52 22.84
N GLN A 80 -7.71 -13.73 22.16
CA GLN A 80 -7.62 -14.26 20.79
C GLN A 80 -8.58 -13.54 19.81
N LEU A 81 -8.74 -12.23 20.00
CA LEU A 81 -9.68 -11.41 19.25
C LEU A 81 -9.07 -10.99 17.91
N ARG A 82 -9.78 -11.28 16.82
CA ARG A 82 -9.42 -10.76 15.49
C ARG A 82 -9.85 -9.29 15.40
N LEU A 83 -8.90 -8.38 15.58
CA LEU A 83 -9.13 -6.96 15.35
C LEU A 83 -9.40 -6.67 13.87
N SER A 84 -10.31 -5.71 13.61
CA SER A 84 -10.58 -5.22 12.26
C SER A 84 -9.32 -4.60 11.64
N ALA A 85 -9.29 -4.55 10.32
CA ALA A 85 -8.17 -3.93 9.61
C ALA A 85 -8.03 -2.44 9.97
N GLU A 86 -9.14 -1.75 10.25
CA GLU A 86 -9.15 -0.35 10.65
C GLU A 86 -8.50 -0.12 12.01
N PHE A 87 -8.83 -0.91 13.03
CA PHE A 87 -8.16 -0.82 14.34
C PHE A 87 -6.65 -1.08 14.22
N LYS A 88 -6.26 -2.07 13.42
CA LYS A 88 -4.84 -2.36 13.17
C LYS A 88 -4.13 -1.26 12.39
N ARG A 89 -4.85 -0.49 11.55
CA ARG A 89 -4.31 0.68 10.85
C ARG A 89 -4.16 1.88 11.78
N ALA A 90 -5.12 2.08 12.68
CA ALA A 90 -5.18 3.22 13.60
C ALA A 90 -4.24 3.14 14.81
N LEU A 91 -3.53 2.03 15.04
CA LEU A 91 -2.60 1.88 16.17
C LEU A 91 -1.16 1.71 15.68
N CYS A 92 -0.17 2.25 16.37
CA CYS A 92 1.24 2.04 16.05
C CYS A 92 1.67 0.59 16.31
N LYS A 93 2.57 0.03 15.49
CA LYS A 93 3.05 -1.36 15.66
C LYS A 93 4.02 -1.51 16.83
N SER A 94 4.85 -0.50 17.09
CA SER A 94 5.89 -0.51 18.13
C SER A 94 5.33 0.01 19.46
N CYS A 95 4.99 1.30 19.54
CA CYS A 95 4.59 1.96 20.78
C CYS A 95 3.09 1.87 21.11
N ASN A 96 2.26 1.30 20.23
CA ASN A 96 0.79 1.20 20.37
C ASN A 96 0.04 2.54 20.47
N ALA A 97 0.68 3.65 20.12
CA ALA A 97 0.05 4.96 19.99
C ALA A 97 -1.11 4.97 18.98
N VAL A 98 -2.16 5.74 19.26
CA VAL A 98 -3.22 6.01 18.28
C VAL A 98 -2.67 6.93 17.19
N LEU A 99 -2.80 6.53 15.93
CA LEU A 99 -2.34 7.22 14.74
C LEU A 99 -3.48 8.06 14.15
N ILE A 100 -3.44 9.36 14.44
CA ILE A 100 -4.37 10.37 13.93
C ILE A 100 -3.62 11.16 12.84
N PRO A 101 -4.14 11.21 11.60
CA PRO A 101 -3.50 11.95 10.51
C PRO A 101 -3.39 13.44 10.86
N GLY A 102 -2.23 14.03 10.60
CA GLY A 102 -1.98 15.45 10.84
C GLY A 102 -1.76 15.82 12.32
N ARG A 103 -1.85 14.86 13.25
CA ARG A 103 -1.54 15.08 14.68
C ARG A 103 -0.44 14.16 15.17
N THR A 104 -0.71 12.87 15.29
CA THR A 104 0.21 11.88 15.88
C THR A 104 0.87 10.99 14.82
N SER A 105 0.38 11.10 13.58
CA SER A 105 0.95 10.43 12.42
C SER A 105 0.98 11.34 11.20
N THR A 106 2.03 11.19 10.39
CA THR A 106 2.11 11.73 9.04
C THR A 106 1.69 10.65 8.03
N GLN A 107 0.97 11.06 6.99
CA GLN A 107 0.53 10.18 5.91
C GLN A 107 1.06 10.73 4.59
N THR A 108 1.81 9.92 3.87
CA THR A 108 2.37 10.26 2.56
C THR A 108 2.13 9.10 1.59
N VAL A 109 1.94 9.41 0.31
CA VAL A 109 1.88 8.39 -0.74
C VAL A 109 3.23 8.38 -1.45
N GLU A 110 3.91 7.24 -1.40
CA GLU A 110 5.19 7.01 -2.07
C GLU A 110 4.99 6.06 -3.25
N ASN A 111 5.61 6.36 -4.39
CA ASN A 111 5.67 5.46 -5.55
C ASN A 111 7.13 5.18 -5.90
N HIS A 112 7.61 3.99 -5.53
CA HIS A 112 9.00 3.54 -5.78
C HIS A 112 9.19 2.89 -7.16
N SER A 113 8.20 2.96 -8.05
CA SER A 113 8.40 2.50 -9.43
C SER A 113 9.33 3.47 -10.19
N LYS A 114 9.92 3.00 -11.31
CA LYS A 114 10.77 3.83 -12.18
C LYS A 114 10.02 5.12 -12.54
N GLU A 115 10.42 6.24 -11.93
CA GLU A 115 9.82 7.59 -12.06
C GLU A 115 8.31 7.67 -11.78
N GLY A 116 7.75 6.78 -10.95
CA GLY A 116 6.30 6.79 -10.68
C GLY A 116 5.42 6.39 -11.87
N ARG A 117 6.01 5.77 -12.92
CA ARG A 117 5.29 5.42 -14.15
C ARG A 117 4.19 4.36 -13.96
N LYS A 118 4.20 3.61 -12.86
CA LYS A 118 3.20 2.58 -12.57
C LYS A 118 2.20 3.09 -11.52
N PRO A 119 0.97 3.47 -11.90
CA PRO A 119 -0.01 4.00 -10.95
C PRO A 119 -0.50 2.97 -9.93
N TRP A 120 -0.43 1.67 -10.24
CA TRP A 120 -0.76 0.59 -9.30
C TRP A 120 0.34 0.31 -8.26
N ALA A 121 1.47 1.02 -8.32
CA ALA A 121 2.60 0.86 -7.41
C ALA A 121 2.60 1.89 -6.26
N ASP A 122 1.52 2.68 -6.13
CA ASP A 122 1.38 3.65 -5.05
C ASP A 122 1.25 2.95 -3.69
N VAL A 123 1.96 3.47 -2.69
CA VAL A 123 1.97 2.95 -1.32
C VAL A 123 1.70 4.09 -0.34
N LEU A 124 0.59 4.00 0.38
CA LEU A 124 0.31 4.86 1.53
C LEU A 124 1.21 4.47 2.69
N VAL A 125 2.09 5.38 3.07
CA VAL A 125 2.98 5.29 4.22
C VAL A 125 2.39 6.11 5.35
N ILE A 126 2.11 5.45 6.47
CA ILE A 126 1.69 6.08 7.73
C ILE A 126 2.88 6.00 8.68
N GLU A 127 3.46 7.14 9.01
CA GLU A 127 4.60 7.24 9.93
C GLU A 127 4.12 7.76 11.30
N CYS A 128 4.61 7.11 12.37
CA CYS A 128 4.29 7.51 13.73
C CYS A 128 5.26 8.59 14.19
N ASN A 129 4.74 9.76 14.55
CA ASN A 129 5.57 10.91 14.95
C ASN A 129 6.22 10.75 16.34
N LEU A 130 5.85 9.72 17.11
CA LEU A 130 6.40 9.46 18.44
C LEU A 130 7.63 8.54 18.43
N CYS A 131 7.65 7.55 17.53
CA CYS A 131 8.69 6.52 17.50
C CYS A 131 9.29 6.29 16.11
N GLY A 132 8.82 7.01 15.09
CA GLY A 132 9.30 6.91 13.70
C GLY A 132 8.88 5.63 12.96
N SER A 133 8.13 4.71 13.57
CA SER A 133 7.76 3.47 12.88
C SER A 133 6.80 3.73 11.72
N LYS A 134 7.04 3.09 10.57
CA LYS A 134 6.29 3.28 9.32
C LYS A 134 5.42 2.07 9.00
N LYS A 135 4.17 2.32 8.61
CA LYS A 135 3.23 1.32 8.09
C LYS A 135 2.96 1.59 6.63
N ARG A 136 3.06 0.57 5.78
CA ARG A 136 2.92 0.68 4.33
C ARG A 136 1.69 -0.08 3.86
N PHE A 137 0.84 0.57 3.08
CA PHE A 137 -0.36 -0.02 2.50
C PHE A 137 -0.40 0.24 1.00
N PRO A 138 -0.46 -0.79 0.15
CA PRO A 138 -0.63 -0.57 -1.28
C PRO A 138 -1.97 0.11 -1.54
N VAL A 139 -1.96 1.17 -2.34
CA VAL A 139 -3.13 1.91 -2.80
C VAL A 139 -3.20 1.84 -4.32
N GLY A 140 -4.39 1.89 -4.90
CA GLY A 140 -4.59 1.83 -6.37
C GLY A 140 -4.36 0.45 -7.00
N ALA A 141 -3.69 -0.50 -6.34
CA ALA A 141 -3.54 -1.86 -6.84
C ALA A 141 -4.87 -2.63 -6.77
N THR A 142 -5.35 -3.11 -7.92
CA THR A 142 -6.45 -4.06 -7.96
C THR A 142 -6.03 -5.32 -7.22
N ARG A 143 -6.88 -5.79 -6.29
CA ARG A 143 -6.60 -7.01 -5.54
C ARG A 143 -6.44 -8.17 -6.53
N GLN A 144 -5.29 -8.83 -6.51
CA GLN A 144 -5.08 -9.97 -7.41
C GLN A 144 -6.20 -10.98 -7.20
N GLY A 145 -6.87 -11.36 -8.30
CA GLY A 145 -7.91 -12.38 -8.27
C GLY A 145 -7.38 -13.72 -7.78
N ASP A 146 -8.31 -14.54 -7.27
CA ASP A 146 -8.03 -15.90 -6.81
C ASP A 146 -7.31 -16.71 -7.89
N LYS A 147 -6.46 -17.64 -7.47
CA LYS A 147 -5.67 -18.50 -8.37
C LYS A 147 -6.54 -19.17 -9.45
N LYS A 148 -7.77 -19.57 -9.10
CA LYS A 148 -8.74 -20.15 -10.03
C LYS A 148 -9.14 -19.16 -11.14
N LYS A 149 -9.51 -17.93 -10.78
CA LYS A 149 -9.89 -16.87 -11.73
C LYS A 149 -8.72 -16.46 -12.62
N ARG A 150 -7.50 -16.43 -12.06
CA ARG A 150 -6.27 -16.14 -12.81
C ARG A 150 -5.92 -17.25 -13.80
N ASN A 151 -6.07 -18.51 -13.40
CA ASN A 151 -5.86 -19.64 -14.29
C ASN A 151 -6.91 -19.71 -15.40
N GLN A 152 -8.17 -19.34 -15.09
CA GLN A 152 -9.24 -19.26 -16.09
C GLN A 152 -8.95 -18.14 -17.09
N LYS A 153 -8.64 -16.91 -16.63
CA LYS A 153 -8.23 -15.81 -17.52
C LYS A 153 -7.05 -16.19 -18.44
N ARG A 154 -6.05 -16.89 -17.91
CA ARG A 154 -4.91 -17.38 -18.72
C ARG A 154 -5.33 -18.41 -19.77
N ARG A 155 -6.31 -19.27 -19.47
CA ARG A 155 -6.86 -20.23 -20.44
C ARG A 155 -7.69 -19.52 -21.50
N ASP A 156 -8.55 -18.61 -21.08
CA ASP A 156 -9.41 -17.84 -21.98
C ASP A 156 -8.57 -16.95 -22.92
N GLU A 157 -7.47 -16.35 -22.43
CA GLU A 157 -6.50 -15.60 -23.26
C GLU A 157 -5.74 -16.49 -24.25
N SER A 158 -5.36 -17.72 -23.87
CA SER A 158 -4.70 -18.65 -24.80
C SER A 158 -5.64 -19.17 -25.90
N THR A 159 -6.91 -19.42 -25.58
CA THR A 159 -7.89 -19.89 -26.59
C THR A 159 -8.28 -18.79 -27.58
N ALA A 160 -8.25 -17.52 -27.16
CA ALA A 160 -8.50 -16.38 -28.06
C ALA A 160 -7.35 -16.12 -29.06
N GLN A 161 -6.11 -16.51 -28.74
CA GLN A 161 -4.97 -16.39 -29.65
C GLN A 161 -4.95 -17.48 -30.72
N ASP A 162 -5.38 -18.70 -30.41
CA ASP A 162 -5.45 -19.81 -31.39
C ASP A 162 -6.52 -19.59 -32.48
N THR A 163 -7.59 -18.85 -32.20
CA THR A 163 -8.63 -18.57 -33.21
C THR A 163 -8.21 -17.51 -34.25
N THR A 164 -7.23 -16.66 -33.94
CA THR A 164 -6.80 -15.58 -34.84
C THR A 164 -5.75 -16.00 -35.87
N ASP A 165 -5.05 -17.12 -35.65
CA ASP A 165 -4.07 -17.67 -36.61
C ASP A 165 -4.73 -18.52 -37.72
N ILE A 166 -5.96 -19.03 -37.49
CA ILE A 166 -6.73 -19.76 -38.50
C ILE A 166 -7.31 -18.80 -39.57
N ASP A 167 -7.77 -17.61 -39.18
CA ASP A 167 -8.29 -16.62 -40.14
C ASP A 167 -7.20 -15.91 -40.96
N GLN A 168 -5.98 -15.76 -40.41
CA GLN A 168 -4.83 -15.21 -41.15
C GLN A 168 -4.26 -16.22 -42.17
N THR A 169 -4.32 -17.52 -41.88
CA THR A 169 -3.94 -18.55 -42.85
C THR A 169 -5.01 -18.75 -43.93
N ALA A 170 -6.30 -18.61 -43.60
CA ALA A 170 -7.38 -18.66 -44.58
C ALA A 170 -7.34 -17.49 -45.60
N THR A 171 -6.95 -16.29 -45.19
CA THR A 171 -6.81 -15.13 -46.09
C THR A 171 -5.59 -15.21 -47.02
N HIS A 172 -4.49 -15.83 -46.58
CA HIS A 172 -3.28 -15.99 -47.39
C HIS A 172 -3.41 -17.10 -48.48
N ILE A 173 -4.26 -18.10 -48.26
CA ILE A 173 -4.53 -19.18 -49.23
C ILE A 173 -5.38 -18.68 -50.42
N ILE A 174 -6.27 -17.71 -50.20
CA ILE A 174 -7.12 -17.13 -51.26
C ILE A 174 -6.32 -16.17 -52.18
N GLN A 175 -5.25 -15.55 -51.68
CA GLN A 175 -4.39 -14.68 -52.50
C GLN A 175 -3.41 -15.47 -53.38
N ASN A 176 -2.88 -16.61 -52.91
CA ASN A 176 -1.94 -17.43 -53.70
C ASN A 176 -2.60 -18.26 -54.80
N SER A 177 -3.89 -18.60 -54.67
CA SER A 177 -4.64 -19.36 -55.69
C SER A 177 -5.05 -18.54 -56.92
N ARG A 178 -4.84 -17.22 -56.91
CA ARG A 178 -5.06 -16.33 -58.06
C ARG A 178 -3.80 -16.07 -58.90
N GLN A 179 -2.61 -16.46 -58.43
CA GLN A 179 -1.34 -16.18 -59.12
C GLN A 179 -0.78 -17.37 -59.92
N SER A 180 -1.40 -18.55 -59.89
CA SER A 180 -0.90 -19.75 -60.57
C SER A 180 -1.46 -19.98 -61.98
N SER A 181 -2.13 -19.01 -62.60
CA SER A 181 -2.60 -19.08 -64.00
C SER A 181 -2.04 -17.96 -64.89
N ALA A 182 -0.71 -17.85 -64.94
CA ALA A 182 0.08 -17.26 -66.04
C ALA A 182 1.52 -17.79 -65.85
N HIS A 183 2.02 -18.73 -66.66
CA HIS A 183 2.84 -18.47 -67.87
C HIS A 183 3.81 -17.29 -67.69
N GLU A 184 5.12 -17.33 -67.96
CA GLU A 184 6.00 -18.24 -68.70
C GLU A 184 7.42 -17.62 -68.59
N ALA A 185 8.47 -18.45 -68.57
CA ALA A 185 9.88 -18.15 -68.86
C ALA A 185 10.62 -16.98 -68.16
N VAL A 186 11.83 -17.27 -67.64
CA VAL A 186 13.13 -16.77 -68.14
C VAL A 186 14.23 -17.04 -67.10
N LEU A 187 15.34 -17.64 -67.58
CA LEU A 187 16.59 -17.90 -66.85
C LEU A 187 17.24 -16.62 -66.31
N SER A 188 17.87 -16.70 -65.14
CA SER A 188 19.26 -16.22 -64.90
C SER A 188 19.69 -16.38 -63.43
N GLU A 189 20.77 -17.13 -63.21
CA GLU A 189 21.74 -16.89 -62.12
C GLU A 189 22.58 -15.61 -62.46
N PRO A 190 23.51 -15.09 -61.61
CA PRO A 190 23.95 -15.49 -60.26
C PRO A 190 24.11 -14.29 -59.28
N SER A 191 24.54 -14.59 -58.05
CA SER A 191 25.76 -14.05 -57.40
C SER A 191 25.61 -13.75 -55.89
N ARG A 192 26.46 -14.41 -55.11
CA ARG A 192 26.81 -14.06 -53.72
C ARG A 192 27.96 -13.05 -53.73
N PRO A 193 28.06 -12.20 -52.68
CA PRO A 193 29.30 -12.18 -51.89
C PRO A 193 28.97 -12.18 -50.38
N SER A 194 29.60 -13.01 -49.54
CA SER A 194 31.00 -12.98 -49.05
C SER A 194 31.25 -11.93 -47.96
N CYS A 195 31.38 -12.45 -46.73
CA CYS A 195 32.30 -12.11 -45.64
C CYS A 195 32.86 -10.69 -45.50
N ALA A 196 32.79 -10.15 -44.28
CA ALA A 196 33.99 -9.69 -43.57
C ALA A 196 33.74 -9.45 -42.07
N SER A 197 34.62 -10.08 -41.28
CA SER A 197 34.84 -9.91 -39.84
C SER A 197 35.64 -8.63 -39.52
N SER A 198 35.51 -8.12 -38.30
CA SER A 198 36.58 -7.44 -37.52
C SER A 198 36.00 -7.12 -36.12
N THR A 199 36.39 -7.78 -35.03
CA THR A 199 37.65 -7.75 -34.26
C THR A 199 37.89 -6.46 -33.46
N ILE A 200 37.58 -6.55 -32.16
CA ILE A 200 38.40 -6.23 -30.96
C ILE A 200 39.35 -5.02 -30.98
N ARG A 201 39.15 -4.12 -30.00
CA ARG A 201 40.10 -3.49 -29.04
C ARG A 201 39.41 -2.22 -28.48
N ASN A 202 39.50 -1.82 -27.22
CA ASN A 202 40.23 -2.25 -26.02
C ASN A 202 39.41 -1.75 -24.81
#